data_AF-A0A2G2LTU5-F1
#
_entry.id   AF-A0A2G2LTU5-F1
#
_cell.length_a   1.000
_cell.length_b   1.000
_cell.length_c   1.000
_cell.angle_alpha   90.00
_cell.angle_beta   90.00
_cell.angle_gamma   90.00
#
_symmetry.space_group_name_H-M   'P 1'
#
loop_
_entity.id
_entity.type
_entity.pdbx_description
1 polymer ?
#
loop_
_entity_poly.entity_id
_entity_poly.type
_entity_poly.pdbx_seq_one_letter_code
_entity_poly.pdbx_strand_id
1 'polypeptide(L)'
;MVWLAAQMWILLTLSLALGLLGGWWVWHRPPNKMDEEADKELARLRSRFEESEAEKNKLRSQLLEYESQSEQEPADESNGAVDPILYESPSDGQPDDLKRIKGIGPQLEKLLNEMGIYYYHQIAAWTDSQAEKIDDKLRFKGRIVRDNWRAQASTLSAKR
;
A
#
# COMPACT_ATOMS: atom_id res chain seq x y z
N MET A 1 62.44 -27.11 -58.98
CA MET A 1 61.07 -26.59 -59.23
C MET A 1 60.02 -27.35 -58.42
N VAL A 2 59.83 -28.66 -58.61
CA VAL A 2 58.78 -29.44 -57.90
C VAL A 2 58.94 -29.47 -56.37
N TRP A 3 60.17 -29.46 -55.86
CA TRP A 3 60.45 -29.50 -54.41
C TRP A 3 59.97 -28.26 -53.65
N LEU A 4 60.12 -27.05 -54.23
CA LEU A 4 59.63 -25.81 -53.62
C LEU A 4 58.10 -25.75 -53.61
N ALA A 5 57.46 -26.23 -54.68
CA ALA A 5 56.00 -26.28 -54.75
C ALA A 5 55.42 -27.19 -53.65
N ALA A 6 56.04 -28.35 -53.41
CA ALA A 6 55.62 -29.25 -52.32
C ALA A 6 55.75 -28.58 -50.94
N GLN A 7 56.83 -27.84 -50.69
CA GLN A 7 57.04 -27.16 -49.41
C GLN A 7 56.06 -26.02 -49.16
N MET A 8 55.64 -25.29 -50.21
CA MET A 8 54.62 -24.23 -50.08
C MET A 8 53.25 -24.78 -49.69
N TRP A 9 52.86 -25.94 -50.22
CA TRP A 9 51.58 -26.58 -49.88
C TRP A 9 51.54 -27.06 -48.42
N ILE A 10 52.67 -27.57 -47.92
CA ILE A 10 52.78 -28.00 -46.51
C ILE A 10 52.60 -26.80 -45.57
N LEU A 11 53.16 -25.64 -45.89
CA LEU A 11 53.01 -24.43 -45.06
C LEU A 11 51.57 -23.90 -45.08
N LEU A 12 50.89 -23.96 -46.23
CA LEU A 12 49.50 -23.52 -46.35
C LEU A 12 48.54 -24.40 -45.54
N THR A 13 48.69 -25.72 -45.60
CA THR A 13 47.82 -26.64 -44.84
C THR A 13 48.10 -26.55 -43.35
N LEU A 14 49.37 -26.35 -42.94
CA LEU A 14 49.74 -26.12 -41.55
C LEU A 14 49.08 -24.84 -41.01
N SER A 15 49.11 -23.74 -41.76
CA SER A 15 48.47 -22.48 -41.37
C SER A 15 46.95 -22.61 -41.26
N LEU A 16 46.31 -23.31 -42.22
CA LEU A 16 44.87 -23.58 -42.18
C LEU A 16 44.50 -24.44 -40.96
N ALA A 17 45.28 -25.48 -40.66
CA ALA A 17 45.06 -26.35 -39.51
C ALA A 17 45.22 -25.59 -38.18
N LEU A 18 46.26 -24.76 -38.05
CA LEU A 18 46.47 -23.88 -36.88
C LEU A 18 45.33 -22.87 -36.70
N GLY A 19 44.82 -22.30 -37.80
CA GLY A 19 43.66 -21.41 -37.78
C GLY A 19 42.38 -22.12 -37.34
N LEU A 20 42.13 -23.32 -37.86
CA LEU A 20 40.98 -24.15 -37.45
C LEU A 20 41.10 -24.61 -35.99
N LEU A 21 42.28 -25.01 -35.53
CA LEU A 21 42.53 -25.39 -34.14
C LEU A 21 42.40 -24.21 -33.18
N GLY A 22 42.94 -23.04 -33.55
CA GLY A 22 42.84 -21.82 -32.75
C GLY A 22 41.40 -21.31 -32.68
N GLY A 23 40.69 -21.29 -33.81
CA GLY A 23 39.27 -20.94 -33.86
C GLY A 23 38.41 -21.92 -33.08
N TRP A 24 38.69 -23.22 -33.20
CA TRP A 24 38.01 -24.26 -32.42
C TRP A 24 38.26 -24.07 -30.92
N TRP A 25 39.50 -23.79 -30.50
CA TRP A 25 39.83 -23.58 -29.09
C TRP A 25 39.20 -22.32 -28.48
N VAL A 26 39.11 -21.23 -29.26
CA VAL A 26 38.45 -19.97 -28.83
C VAL A 26 36.94 -20.17 -28.68
N TRP A 27 36.31 -20.91 -29.58
CA TRP A 27 34.87 -21.16 -29.50
C TRP A 27 34.50 -22.23 -28.46
N HIS A 28 35.39 -23.18 -28.20
CA HIS A 28 35.16 -24.29 -27.25
C HIS A 28 35.66 -24.02 -25.84
N ARG A 29 35.92 -22.76 -25.49
CA ARG A 29 36.34 -22.38 -24.14
C ARG A 29 35.18 -22.66 -23.17
N PRO A 30 35.35 -23.52 -22.15
CA PRO A 30 34.27 -23.81 -21.20
C PRO A 30 33.88 -22.51 -20.46
N PRO A 31 32.59 -22.31 -20.17
CA PRO A 31 32.12 -21.12 -19.47
C PRO A 31 32.86 -20.97 -18.14
N ASN A 32 33.26 -19.74 -17.81
CA ASN A 32 33.96 -19.48 -16.55
C ASN A 32 32.96 -19.64 -15.40
N LYS A 33 33.43 -20.00 -14.20
CA LYS A 33 32.58 -20.13 -13.00
C LYS A 33 31.79 -18.86 -12.68
N MET A 34 32.35 -17.70 -13.03
CA MET A 34 31.70 -16.39 -12.88
C MET A 34 30.46 -16.25 -13.76
N ASP A 35 30.50 -16.79 -14.99
CA ASP A 35 29.36 -16.73 -15.93
C ASP A 35 28.23 -17.65 -15.45
N GLU A 36 28.59 -18.83 -14.92
CA GLU A 36 27.62 -19.78 -14.35
C GLU A 36 26.93 -19.23 -13.09
N GLU A 37 27.67 -18.49 -12.24
CA GLU A 37 27.11 -17.85 -11.05
C GLU A 37 26.18 -16.69 -11.42
N ALA A 38 26.57 -15.87 -12.41
CA ALA A 38 25.74 -14.80 -12.94
C ALA A 38 24.41 -15.35 -13.54
N ASP A 39 24.47 -16.44 -14.29
CA ASP A 39 23.26 -17.08 -14.85
C ASP A 39 22.34 -17.62 -13.75
N LYS A 40 22.91 -18.21 -12.69
CA LYS A 40 22.16 -18.65 -11.50
C LYS A 40 21.52 -17.48 -10.76
N GLU A 41 22.23 -16.37 -10.60
CA GLU A 41 21.68 -15.15 -10.01
C GLU A 41 20.54 -14.57 -10.85
N LEU A 42 20.71 -14.47 -12.18
CA LEU A 42 19.65 -14.03 -13.09
C LEU A 42 18.41 -14.91 -12.98
N ALA A 43 18.58 -16.24 -12.92
CA ALA A 43 17.46 -17.16 -12.73
C ALA A 43 16.74 -16.94 -11.39
N ARG A 44 17.49 -16.75 -10.30
CA ARG A 44 16.94 -16.43 -8.97
C ARG A 44 16.19 -15.10 -8.97
N LEU A 45 16.75 -14.05 -9.59
CA LEU A 45 16.13 -12.73 -9.67
C LEU A 45 14.83 -12.77 -10.47
N ARG A 46 14.83 -13.47 -11.62
CA ARG A 46 13.62 -13.66 -12.42
C ARG A 46 12.53 -14.38 -11.64
N SER A 47 12.86 -15.46 -10.93
CA SER A 47 11.89 -16.17 -10.11
C SER A 47 11.30 -15.29 -9.00
N ARG A 48 12.12 -14.48 -8.32
CA ARG A 48 11.62 -13.52 -7.31
C ARG A 48 10.72 -12.44 -7.92
N PHE A 49 11.04 -11.99 -9.13
CA PHE A 49 10.23 -10.99 -9.83
C PHE A 49 8.86 -11.58 -10.23
N GLU A 50 8.83 -12.80 -10.75
CA GLU A 50 7.58 -13.51 -11.09
C GLU A 50 6.71 -13.77 -9.85
N GLU A 51 7.32 -14.17 -8.72
CA GLU A 51 6.62 -14.35 -7.45
C GLU A 51 5.97 -13.05 -6.96
N SER A 52 6.72 -11.94 -7.03
CA SER A 52 6.20 -10.62 -6.66
C SER A 52 5.07 -10.15 -7.57
N GLU A 53 5.19 -10.33 -8.88
CA GLU A 53 4.11 -10.01 -9.83
C GLU A 53 2.87 -10.88 -9.58
N ALA A 54 3.05 -12.17 -9.25
CA ALA A 54 1.96 -13.07 -8.91
C ALA A 54 1.25 -12.64 -7.61
N GLU A 55 2.00 -12.27 -6.57
CA GLU A 55 1.45 -11.73 -5.32
C GLU A 55 0.66 -10.44 -5.57
N LYS A 56 1.25 -9.52 -6.35
CA LYS A 56 0.60 -8.25 -6.70
C LYS A 56 -0.69 -8.46 -7.49
N ASN A 57 -0.69 -9.40 -8.43
CA ASN A 57 -1.89 -9.76 -9.19
C ASN A 57 -2.95 -10.43 -8.32
N LYS A 58 -2.55 -11.30 -7.38
CA LYS A 58 -3.46 -11.91 -6.40
C LYS A 58 -4.08 -10.85 -5.48
N LEU A 59 -3.28 -9.89 -5.01
CA LEU A 59 -3.78 -8.81 -4.17
C LEU A 59 -4.74 -7.91 -4.96
N ARG A 60 -4.43 -7.63 -6.23
CA ARG A 60 -5.32 -6.87 -7.12
C ARG A 60 -6.64 -7.61 -7.36
N SER A 61 -6.63 -8.92 -7.56
CA SER A 61 -7.87 -9.69 -7.69
C SER A 61 -8.66 -9.72 -6.39
N GLN A 62 -8.00 -9.86 -5.23
CA GLN A 62 -8.65 -9.76 -3.92
C GLN A 62 -9.28 -8.38 -3.70
N LEU A 63 -8.60 -7.32 -4.14
CA LEU A 63 -9.12 -5.96 -4.02
C LEU A 63 -10.34 -5.75 -4.93
N LEU A 64 -10.30 -6.24 -6.16
CA LEU A 64 -11.46 -6.22 -7.06
C LEU A 64 -12.63 -7.05 -6.51
N GLU A 65 -12.35 -8.18 -5.88
CA GLU A 65 -13.36 -9.02 -5.25
C GLU A 65 -13.97 -8.33 -4.03
N TYR A 66 -13.14 -7.72 -3.18
CA TYR A 66 -13.60 -6.90 -2.06
C TYR A 66 -14.42 -5.69 -2.51
N GLU A 67 -13.99 -4.98 -3.56
CA GLU A 67 -14.72 -3.86 -4.16
C GLU A 67 -16.08 -4.34 -4.70
N SER A 68 -16.11 -5.45 -5.44
CA SER A 68 -17.36 -6.06 -5.92
C SER A 68 -18.27 -6.54 -4.79
N GLN A 69 -17.72 -7.04 -3.69
CA GLN A 69 -18.48 -7.43 -2.49
C GLN A 69 -19.00 -6.19 -1.76
N SER A 70 -18.23 -5.11 -1.68
CA SER A 70 -18.70 -3.84 -1.12
C SER A 70 -19.78 -3.16 -1.97
N GLU A 71 -19.82 -3.46 -3.27
CA GLU A 71 -20.87 -3.00 -4.19
C GLU A 71 -22.13 -3.90 -4.17
N GLN A 72 -22.02 -5.14 -3.68
CA GLN A 72 -23.09 -6.16 -3.69
C GLN A 72 -23.60 -6.55 -2.30
N GLU A 73 -22.90 -6.20 -1.23
CA GLU A 73 -23.53 -6.09 0.08
C GLU A 73 -24.69 -5.11 -0.12
N PRO A 74 -25.94 -5.47 0.23
CA PRO A 74 -26.96 -4.45 0.30
C PRO A 74 -26.36 -3.40 1.22
N ALA A 75 -26.12 -2.20 0.68
CA ALA A 75 -26.02 -1.03 1.49
C ALA A 75 -27.18 -1.17 2.46
N ASP A 76 -26.90 -1.53 3.71
CA ASP A 76 -27.89 -1.37 4.76
C ASP A 76 -28.40 0.04 4.53
N GLU A 77 -29.70 0.14 4.27
CA GLU A 77 -30.38 1.33 3.78
C GLU A 77 -30.39 2.39 4.88
N SER A 78 -29.21 2.86 5.25
CA SER A 78 -28.92 4.10 5.94
C SER A 78 -28.19 4.98 4.93
N ASN A 79 -28.92 5.36 3.88
CA ASN A 79 -28.67 6.47 2.96
C ASN A 79 -27.40 7.27 3.27
N GLY A 80 -26.35 7.20 2.44
CA GLY A 80 -25.44 8.31 2.11
C GLY A 80 -25.04 9.31 3.20
N ALA A 81 -25.01 8.86 4.45
CA ALA A 81 -24.88 9.68 5.63
C ALA A 81 -24.26 8.76 6.68
N VAL A 82 -22.99 8.43 6.44
CA VAL A 82 -22.11 7.72 7.36
C VAL A 82 -22.47 8.17 8.76
N ASP A 83 -23.01 7.28 9.59
CA ASP A 83 -23.35 7.68 10.95
C ASP A 83 -22.04 8.10 11.66
N PRO A 84 -22.09 9.11 12.54
CA PRO A 84 -20.91 9.57 13.26
C PRO A 84 -20.20 8.39 13.91
N ILE A 85 -18.86 8.40 13.98
CA ILE A 85 -18.11 7.32 14.63
C ILE A 85 -18.56 7.24 16.09
N LEU A 86 -19.30 6.18 16.45
CA LEU A 86 -19.77 5.91 17.82
C LEU A 86 -19.00 4.69 18.36
N TYR A 87 -18.52 4.79 19.59
CA TYR A 87 -17.91 3.68 20.30
C TYR A 87 -18.87 3.11 21.34
N GLU A 88 -18.89 1.78 21.51
CA GLU A 88 -19.72 1.11 22.53
C GLU A 88 -19.22 1.36 23.96
N SER A 89 -17.93 1.67 24.11
CA SER A 89 -17.28 1.94 25.39
C SER A 89 -15.98 2.73 25.15
N PRO A 90 -15.50 3.53 26.13
CA PRO A 90 -14.17 4.14 26.08
C PRO A 90 -13.08 3.07 26.31
N SER A 91 -12.89 2.15 25.36
CA SER A 91 -11.90 1.07 25.44
C SER A 91 -10.48 1.52 25.08
N ASP A 92 -10.35 2.60 24.31
CA ASP A 92 -9.07 3.06 23.73
C ASP A 92 -8.32 4.06 24.64
N GLY A 93 -8.67 4.10 25.93
CA GLY A 93 -8.01 4.90 26.97
C GLY A 93 -8.95 5.82 27.74
N GLN A 94 -8.38 6.74 28.52
CA GLN A 94 -9.15 7.75 29.25
C GLN A 94 -9.97 8.63 28.28
N PRO A 95 -11.29 8.78 28.49
CA PRO A 95 -12.11 9.65 27.66
C PRO A 95 -11.60 11.10 27.74
N ASP A 96 -11.69 11.81 26.61
CA ASP A 96 -11.27 13.20 26.56
C ASP A 96 -12.29 14.10 27.26
N ASP A 97 -11.81 15.20 27.85
CA ASP A 97 -12.66 16.21 28.49
C ASP A 97 -13.38 17.08 27.44
N LEU A 98 -14.51 16.62 26.92
CA LEU A 98 -15.25 17.31 25.86
C LEU A 98 -15.70 18.72 26.28
N LYS A 99 -15.78 19.03 27.58
CA LYS A 99 -16.09 20.39 28.08
C LYS A 99 -15.02 21.42 27.74
N ARG A 100 -13.82 21.00 27.31
CA ARG A 100 -12.80 21.91 26.78
C ARG A 100 -13.22 22.58 25.47
N ILE A 101 -14.18 22.01 24.75
CA ILE A 101 -14.79 22.64 23.58
C ILE A 101 -15.84 23.65 24.02
N LYS A 102 -15.69 24.91 23.60
CA LYS A 102 -16.63 25.98 23.91
C LYS A 102 -18.03 25.62 23.39
N GLY A 103 -19.01 25.65 24.30
CA GLY A 103 -20.41 25.31 23.99
C GLY A 103 -20.82 23.91 24.47
N ILE A 104 -19.87 23.06 24.86
CA ILE A 104 -20.13 21.76 25.50
C ILE A 104 -20.13 21.95 27.02
N GLY A 105 -21.31 21.83 27.64
CA GLY A 105 -21.45 21.79 29.10
C GLY A 105 -21.46 20.36 29.66
N PRO A 106 -21.42 20.18 30.99
CA PRO A 106 -21.40 18.85 31.62
C PRO A 106 -22.55 17.94 31.21
N GLN A 107 -23.74 18.52 31.00
CA GLN A 107 -24.91 17.76 30.57
C GLN A 107 -24.80 17.30 29.10
N LEU A 108 -24.13 18.09 28.27
CA LEU A 108 -23.97 17.81 26.85
C LEU A 108 -22.87 16.78 26.61
N GLU A 109 -21.77 16.89 27.36
CA GLU A 109 -20.74 15.86 27.45
C GLU A 109 -21.35 14.51 27.84
N LYS A 110 -22.22 14.47 28.87
CA LYS A 110 -22.89 13.22 29.26
C LYS A 110 -23.73 12.64 28.13
N LEU A 111 -24.50 13.47 27.41
CA LEU A 111 -25.30 13.03 26.28
C LEU A 111 -24.43 12.51 25.13
N LEU A 112 -23.32 13.19 24.82
CA LEU A 112 -22.37 12.75 23.79
C LEU A 112 -21.73 11.40 24.17
N ASN A 113 -21.34 11.25 25.43
CA ASN A 113 -20.80 9.99 25.97
C ASN A 113 -21.85 8.86 25.96
N GLU A 114 -23.11 9.15 26.25
CA GLU A 114 -24.22 8.18 26.14
C GLU A 114 -24.46 7.76 24.68
N MET A 115 -24.17 8.65 23.72
CA MET A 115 -24.20 8.34 22.29
C MET A 115 -22.93 7.63 21.79
N GLY A 116 -21.91 7.43 22.62
CA GLY A 116 -20.65 6.77 22.21
C GLY A 116 -19.56 7.72 21.69
N ILE A 117 -19.69 9.03 21.91
CA ILE A 117 -18.70 10.04 21.54
C ILE A 117 -17.90 10.40 22.78
N TYR A 118 -16.66 9.92 22.88
CA TYR A 118 -15.80 10.05 24.05
C TYR A 118 -14.52 10.85 23.80
N TYR A 119 -14.12 11.03 22.53
CA TYR A 119 -12.81 11.58 22.18
C TYR A 119 -12.89 12.76 21.20
N TYR A 120 -11.90 13.64 21.23
CA TYR A 120 -11.85 14.81 20.34
C TYR A 120 -11.72 14.41 18.86
N HIS A 121 -11.00 13.31 18.55
CA HIS A 121 -10.82 12.88 17.16
C HIS A 121 -12.12 12.46 16.49
N GLN A 122 -13.08 11.91 17.24
CA GLN A 122 -14.40 11.57 16.70
C GLN A 122 -15.12 12.83 16.22
N ILE A 123 -15.12 13.88 17.04
CA ILE A 123 -15.76 15.17 16.72
C ILE A 123 -15.01 15.88 15.58
N ALA A 124 -13.68 15.81 15.57
CA ALA A 124 -12.86 16.40 14.51
C ALA A 124 -13.08 15.72 13.14
N ALA A 125 -13.36 14.42 13.14
CA ALA A 125 -13.60 13.62 11.95
C ALA A 125 -15.02 13.78 11.37
N TRP A 126 -15.93 14.49 12.05
CA TRP A 126 -17.28 14.69 11.54
C TRP A 126 -17.30 15.41 10.20
N THR A 127 -18.19 14.97 9.32
CA THR A 127 -18.65 15.74 8.15
C THR A 127 -19.77 16.71 8.55
N ASP A 128 -20.10 17.68 7.69
CA ASP A 128 -21.16 18.65 8.00
C ASP A 128 -22.53 17.96 8.18
N SER A 129 -22.82 16.94 7.36
CA SER A 129 -24.04 16.10 7.50
C SER A 129 -24.08 15.33 8.83
N GLN A 130 -22.94 14.77 9.27
CA GLN A 130 -22.84 14.10 10.57
C GLN A 130 -23.04 15.06 11.75
N ALA A 131 -22.46 16.26 11.64
CA ALA A 131 -22.63 17.29 12.64
C ALA A 131 -24.10 17.72 12.76
N GLU A 132 -24.80 17.91 11.63
CA GLU A 132 -26.23 18.22 11.60
C GLU A 132 -27.09 17.10 12.21
N LYS A 133 -26.81 15.83 11.88
CA LYS A 133 -27.48 14.67 12.47
C LYS A 133 -27.35 14.61 13.99
N ILE A 134 -26.16 14.89 14.53
CA ILE A 134 -25.95 14.95 15.98
C ILE A 134 -26.65 16.16 16.56
N ASP A 135 -26.53 17.33 15.93
CA ASP A 135 -27.15 18.58 16.36
C ASP A 135 -28.68 18.46 16.47
N ASP A 136 -29.32 17.70 15.59
CA ASP A 136 -30.75 17.37 15.63
C ASP A 136 -31.17 16.54 16.85
N LYS A 137 -30.26 15.71 17.38
CA LYS A 137 -30.46 14.94 18.62
C LYS A 137 -30.19 15.78 19.87
N LEU A 138 -29.55 16.95 19.73
CA LEU A 138 -29.30 17.85 20.85
C LEU A 138 -30.53 18.70 21.16
N ARG A 139 -30.70 19.02 22.45
CA ARG A 139 -31.76 19.95 22.91
C ARG A 139 -31.58 21.37 22.36
N PHE A 140 -30.35 21.75 22.01
CA PHE A 140 -30.01 23.08 21.54
C PHE A 140 -29.32 23.00 20.19
N LYS A 141 -30.12 23.12 19.14
CA LYS A 141 -29.67 23.09 17.75
C LYS A 141 -28.81 24.31 17.40
N GLY A 142 -27.96 24.14 16.39
CA GLY A 142 -27.07 25.12 15.78
C GLY A 142 -25.76 25.36 16.53
N ARG A 143 -25.51 24.68 17.67
CA ARG A 143 -24.32 24.97 18.49
C ARG A 143 -23.04 24.36 17.93
N ILE A 144 -23.15 23.19 17.30
CA ILE A 144 -21.99 22.48 16.76
C ILE A 144 -21.29 23.33 15.68
N VAL A 145 -22.09 23.94 14.80
CA VAL A 145 -21.61 24.83 13.74
C VAL A 145 -21.28 26.23 14.28
N ARG A 146 -22.17 26.87 15.05
CA ARG A 146 -21.95 28.23 15.55
C ARG A 146 -20.72 28.35 16.44
N ASP A 147 -20.50 27.35 17.28
CA ASP A 147 -19.38 27.33 18.21
C ASP A 147 -18.18 26.57 17.60
N ASN A 148 -18.21 26.17 16.32
CA ASN A 148 -17.09 25.54 15.59
C ASN A 148 -16.45 24.35 16.32
N TRP A 149 -17.26 23.41 16.80
CA TRP A 149 -16.76 22.29 17.61
C TRP A 149 -15.71 21.46 16.89
N ARG A 150 -15.88 21.19 15.59
CA ARG A 150 -14.94 20.42 14.76
C ARG A 150 -13.53 21.00 14.78
N ALA A 151 -13.40 22.32 14.58
CA ALA A 151 -12.11 23.01 14.56
C ALA A 151 -11.43 23.03 15.94
N GLN A 152 -12.23 23.22 17.00
CA GLN A 152 -11.73 23.15 18.38
C GLN A 152 -11.27 21.73 18.74
N ALA A 153 -12.06 20.73 18.40
CA ALA A 153 -11.74 19.32 18.62
C ALA A 153 -10.47 18.92 17.89
N SER A 154 -10.29 19.34 16.63
CA SER A 154 -9.05 19.11 15.86
C SER A 154 -7.82 19.74 16.53
N THR A 155 -7.97 20.94 17.10
CA THR A 155 -6.88 21.61 17.83
C THR A 155 -6.56 20.89 19.14
N LEU A 156 -7.57 20.36 19.83
CA LEU A 156 -7.41 19.64 21.10
C LEU A 156 -6.85 18.24 20.88
N SER A 157 -7.27 17.54 19.82
CA SER A 157 -6.73 16.22 19.47
C SER A 157 -5.25 16.28 19.09
N ALA A 158 -4.82 17.38 18.46
CA ALA A 158 -3.41 17.60 18.11
C ALA A 158 -2.51 17.93 19.31
N LYS A 159 -3.08 18.31 20.46
CA LYS A 159 -2.36 18.70 21.69
C LYS A 159 -2.26 17.57 22.73
N ARG A 160 -2.69 16.36 22.37
CA ARG A 160 -2.67 15.19 23.24
C ARG A 160 -1.28 14.58 23.34
#